data_AF-A0A4C1YD10-F1
#
_entry.id   AF-A0A4C1YD10-F1
#
_cell.length_a   1.000
_cell.length_b   1.000
_cell.length_c   1.000
_cell.angle_alpha   90.00
_cell.angle_beta   90.00
_cell.angle_gamma   90.00
#
_symmetry.space_group_name_H-M   'P 1'
#
loop_
_entity.id
_entity.type
_entity.pdbx_description
1 polymer ?
#
loop_
_entity_poly.entity_id
_entity_poly.type
_entity_poly.pdbx_seq_one_letter_code
_entity_poly.pdbx_strand_id
1 'polypeptide(L)'
;MADSDTYIEEESGEQVKEFVYLGSLFVNDAKRDGDIERRVNAGNKMNGALLAIMNSKSFLQQARLFIHNGFLILKLLYGGESWVGQKQNESRVNVVVMQSLRNTCEVSMKDKCRNSNVRKQCGLKENDQSRKRYVAVV
;
A
#
# COMPACT_ATOMS: atom_id res chain seq x y z
N MET A 1 33.11 13.96 -5.99
CA MET A 1 32.67 12.58 -5.65
C MET A 1 32.64 11.85 -6.97
N ALA A 2 33.45 10.79 -7.10
CA ALA A 2 33.75 10.17 -8.38
C ALA A 2 32.51 9.50 -8.98
N ASP A 3 32.20 9.84 -10.23
CA ASP A 3 31.34 9.04 -11.11
C ASP A 3 31.95 7.64 -11.17
N SER A 4 31.26 6.69 -10.56
CA SER A 4 31.72 5.30 -10.52
C SER A 4 31.06 4.61 -11.71
N ASP A 5 31.83 4.38 -12.77
CA ASP A 5 31.34 3.71 -13.98
C ASP A 5 30.76 2.34 -13.59
N THR A 6 29.46 2.17 -13.84
CA THR A 6 28.77 0.90 -13.61
C THR A 6 28.90 0.08 -14.87
N TYR A 7 29.72 -0.97 -14.81
CA TYR A 7 29.93 -1.90 -15.92
C TYR A 7 28.95 -3.06 -15.83
N ILE A 8 28.23 -3.32 -16.91
CA ILE A 8 27.42 -4.53 -17.10
C ILE A 8 28.02 -5.23 -18.31
N GLU A 9 28.46 -6.48 -18.14
CA GLU A 9 29.03 -7.29 -19.24
C GLU A 9 30.16 -6.56 -20.02
N GLU A 10 31.07 -5.89 -19.30
CA GLU A 10 32.20 -5.12 -19.85
C GLU A 10 31.83 -3.85 -20.63
N GLU A 11 30.54 -3.48 -20.71
CA GLU A 11 30.08 -2.23 -21.32
C GLU A 11 29.75 -1.17 -20.25
N SER A 12 30.22 0.07 -20.46
CA SER A 12 29.92 1.20 -19.56
C SER A 12 28.53 1.75 -19.85
N GLY A 13 27.62 1.63 -18.89
CA GLY A 13 26.26 2.18 -19.00
C GLY A 13 26.13 3.59 -18.39
N GLU A 14 25.23 4.41 -18.92
CA GLU A 14 24.87 5.69 -18.31
C GLU A 14 24.07 5.47 -17.00
N GLN A 15 24.51 6.10 -15.91
CA GLN A 15 23.82 6.03 -14.64
C GLN A 15 22.67 7.04 -14.58
N VAL A 16 21.42 6.57 -14.61
CA VAL A 16 20.23 7.43 -14.52
C VAL A 16 19.82 7.63 -13.05
N LYS A 17 19.49 8.87 -12.67
CA LYS A 17 19.11 9.24 -11.29
C LYS A 17 17.82 8.59 -10.78
N GLU A 18 16.82 8.48 -11.66
CA GLU A 18 15.52 7.87 -11.39
C GLU A 18 15.15 6.90 -12.50
N PHE A 19 14.66 5.72 -12.13
CA PHE A 19 14.21 4.71 -13.07
C PHE A 19 12.91 4.08 -12.59
N VAL A 20 11.94 3.92 -13.49
CA VAL A 20 10.67 3.24 -13.19
C VAL A 20 10.68 1.86 -13.83
N TYR A 21 10.62 0.82 -13.00
CA TYR A 21 10.55 -0.56 -13.46
C TYR A 21 9.33 -1.25 -12.87
N LEU A 22 8.48 -1.78 -13.75
CA LEU A 22 7.20 -2.43 -13.39
C LEU A 22 6.35 -1.57 -12.43
N GLY A 23 6.41 -0.24 -12.58
CA GLY A 23 5.69 0.69 -11.72
C GLY A 23 6.30 0.96 -10.34
N SER A 24 7.47 0.39 -10.04
CA SER A 24 8.29 0.76 -8.86
C SER A 24 9.31 1.82 -9.25
N LEU A 25 9.45 2.86 -8.42
CA LEU A 25 10.48 3.88 -8.58
C LEU A 25 11.78 3.43 -7.88
N PHE A 26 12.87 3.50 -8.62
CA PHE A 26 14.23 3.33 -8.14
C PHE A 26 14.93 4.68 -8.23
N VAL A 27 15.51 5.12 -7.12
CA VAL A 27 16.28 6.36 -7.01
C VAL A 27 17.67 5.99 -6.51
N ASN A 28 18.71 6.63 -7.05
CA ASN A 28 20.10 6.32 -6.69
C ASN A 28 20.51 6.80 -5.28
N ASP A 29 19.59 7.35 -4.48
CA ASP A 29 19.86 7.88 -3.14
C ASP A 29 19.66 6.86 -2.01
N ALA A 30 19.56 5.57 -2.35
CA ALA A 30 19.26 4.44 -1.45
C ALA A 30 17.95 4.57 -0.66
N LYS A 31 17.15 5.63 -0.89
CA LYS A 31 15.87 5.85 -0.23
C LYS A 31 14.73 5.31 -1.09
N ARG A 32 13.70 4.80 -0.41
CA ARG A 32 12.48 4.26 -1.04
C ARG A 32 11.25 5.15 -0.85
N ASP A 33 11.40 6.32 -0.21
CA ASP A 33 10.28 7.17 0.19
C ASP A 33 9.45 7.66 -1.01
N GLY A 34 10.11 7.93 -2.15
CA GLY A 34 9.45 8.35 -3.38
C GLY A 34 8.54 7.27 -3.99
N ASP A 35 8.97 6.00 -3.97
CA ASP A 35 8.13 4.89 -4.43
C ASP A 35 6.91 4.71 -3.53
N ILE A 36 7.12 4.77 -2.21
CA ILE A 36 6.08 4.62 -1.20
C ILE A 36 5.05 5.73 -1.33
N GLU A 37 5.50 6.97 -1.53
CA GLU A 37 4.62 8.10 -1.76
C GLU A 37 3.79 7.95 -3.03
N ARG A 38 4.42 7.56 -4.15
CA ARG A 38 3.71 7.31 -5.41
C ARG A 38 2.63 6.24 -5.23
N ARG A 39 2.91 5.19 -4.48
CA ARG A 39 1.96 4.10 -4.19
C ARG A 39 0.84 4.51 -3.25
N VAL A 40 1.14 5.24 -2.18
CA VAL A 40 0.13 5.83 -1.28
C VAL A 40 -0.81 6.74 -2.06
N ASN A 41 -0.27 7.60 -2.93
CA ASN A 41 -1.06 8.49 -3.78
C ASN A 41 -1.93 7.70 -4.79
N ALA A 42 -1.38 6.65 -5.41
CA ALA A 42 -2.14 5.78 -6.30
C ALA A 42 -3.25 5.01 -5.56
N GLY A 43 -2.97 4.51 -4.37
CA GLY A 43 -3.94 3.84 -3.50
C GLY A 43 -5.06 4.78 -3.06
N ASN A 44 -4.74 6.02 -2.69
CA ASN A 44 -5.74 7.05 -2.38
C ASN A 44 -6.65 7.36 -3.57
N LYS A 45 -6.08 7.53 -4.77
CA LYS A 45 -6.86 7.73 -6.01
C LYS A 45 -7.83 6.57 -6.24
N MET A 46 -7.34 5.33 -6.10
CA MET A 46 -8.18 4.15 -6.29
C MET A 46 -9.26 4.02 -5.20
N ASN A 47 -8.93 4.28 -3.93
CA ASN A 47 -9.92 4.29 -2.85
C ASN A 47 -11.01 5.35 -3.08
N GLY A 48 -10.63 6.53 -3.60
CA GLY A 48 -11.57 7.57 -4.01
C GLY A 48 -12.49 7.10 -5.16
N ALA A 49 -11.93 6.47 -6.19
CA ALA A 49 -12.70 5.94 -7.32
C ALA A 49 -13.66 4.80 -6.88
N LEU A 50 -13.24 3.97 -5.94
CA LEU A 50 -14.05 2.86 -5.41
C LEU A 50 -15.07 3.32 -4.35
N LEU A 51 -15.01 4.57 -3.87
CA LEU A 51 -15.78 5.04 -2.73
C LEU A 51 -17.30 4.80 -2.89
N ALA A 52 -17.85 5.06 -4.08
CA ALA A 52 -19.27 4.86 -4.36
C ALA A 52 -19.68 3.39 -4.23
N ILE A 53 -18.84 2.46 -4.69
CA ILE A 53 -19.05 1.02 -4.56
C ILE A 53 -18.97 0.61 -3.09
N MET A 54 -17.97 1.12 -2.37
CA MET A 54 -17.73 0.80 -0.96
C MET A 54 -18.86 1.30 -0.04
N ASN A 55 -19.56 2.38 -0.42
CA ASN A 55 -20.70 2.91 0.32
C ASN A 55 -22.05 2.38 -0.18
N SER A 56 -22.07 1.54 -1.22
CA SER A 56 -23.32 1.01 -1.76
C SER A 56 -23.89 -0.09 -0.85
N LYS A 57 -25.16 0.07 -0.46
CA LYS A 57 -25.88 -0.93 0.34
C LYS A 57 -26.27 -2.17 -0.47
N SER A 58 -26.25 -2.07 -1.79
CA SER A 58 -26.54 -3.17 -2.72
C SER A 58 -25.44 -4.21 -2.77
N PHE A 59 -24.22 -3.87 -2.35
CA PHE A 59 -23.11 -4.81 -2.28
C PHE A 59 -23.02 -5.47 -0.90
N LEU A 60 -22.90 -6.81 -0.93
CA LEU A 60 -22.55 -7.57 0.27
C LEU A 60 -21.23 -7.04 0.84
N GLN A 61 -21.17 -6.89 2.16
CA GLN A 61 -19.96 -6.45 2.86
C GLN A 61 -18.74 -7.31 2.50
N GLN A 62 -18.95 -8.63 2.30
CA GLN A 62 -17.93 -9.56 1.85
C GLN A 62 -17.34 -9.20 0.48
N ALA A 63 -18.18 -8.79 -0.48
CA ALA A 63 -17.73 -8.37 -1.81
C ALA A 63 -16.90 -7.07 -1.73
N ARG A 64 -17.33 -6.11 -0.90
CA ARG A 64 -16.55 -4.89 -0.64
C ARG A 64 -15.19 -5.20 -0.01
N LEU A 65 -15.13 -6.14 0.92
CA LEU A 65 -13.87 -6.61 1.53
C LEU A 65 -12.98 -7.36 0.54
N PHE A 66 -13.56 -8.15 -0.37
CA PHE A 66 -12.81 -8.79 -1.44
C PHE A 66 -12.14 -7.75 -2.35
N ILE A 67 -12.86 -6.70 -2.74
CA ILE A 67 -12.29 -5.60 -3.54
C ILE A 67 -11.18 -4.87 -2.76
N HIS A 68 -11.41 -4.57 -1.48
CA HIS A 68 -10.41 -3.95 -0.61
C HIS A 68 -9.12 -4.79 -0.55
N ASN A 69 -9.24 -6.09 -0.25
CA ASN A 69 -8.10 -6.98 -0.10
C ASN A 69 -7.40 -7.26 -1.44
N GLY A 70 -8.16 -7.54 -2.50
CA GLY A 70 -7.62 -7.94 -3.79
C GLY A 70 -7.03 -6.79 -4.60
N PHE A 71 -7.65 -5.61 -4.56
CA PHE A 71 -7.19 -4.47 -5.35
C PHE A 71 -6.43 -3.44 -4.50
N LEU A 72 -7.03 -2.95 -3.42
CA LEU A 72 -6.43 -1.84 -2.65
C LEU A 72 -5.15 -2.22 -1.93
N ILE A 73 -5.16 -3.34 -1.20
CA ILE A 73 -3.96 -3.81 -0.51
C ILE A 73 -2.86 -4.14 -1.53
N LEU A 74 -3.21 -4.83 -2.62
CA LEU A 74 -2.25 -5.15 -3.67
C LEU A 74 -1.63 -3.89 -4.29
N LYS A 75 -2.43 -2.87 -4.62
CA LYS A 75 -1.93 -1.62 -5.18
C LYS A 75 -0.96 -0.89 -4.25
N LEU A 76 -1.22 -0.94 -2.95
CA LEU A 76 -0.41 -0.28 -1.93
C LEU A 76 0.89 -1.04 -1.64
N LEU A 77 0.86 -2.37 -1.62
CA LEU A 77 1.97 -3.20 -1.14
C LEU A 77 2.77 -3.90 -2.23
N TYR A 78 2.36 -3.82 -3.48
CA TYR A 78 3.17 -4.30 -4.58
C TYR A 78 4.57 -3.66 -4.49
N GLY A 79 5.65 -4.45 -4.62
CA GLY A 79 7.02 -3.96 -4.45
C GLY A 79 7.44 -3.62 -3.01
N GLY A 80 6.57 -3.81 -2.01
CA GLY A 80 6.83 -3.54 -0.60
C GLY A 80 7.90 -4.43 0.04
N GLU A 81 8.18 -5.60 -0.56
CA GLU A 81 9.29 -6.49 -0.18
C GLU A 81 10.66 -5.80 -0.27
N SER A 82 10.74 -4.79 -1.14
CA SER A 82 11.95 -4.04 -1.41
C SER A 82 12.08 -2.75 -0.58
N TRP A 83 11.08 -2.47 0.26
CA TRP A 83 11.10 -1.33 1.17
C TRP A 83 11.92 -1.66 2.40
N VAL A 84 12.78 -0.74 2.80
CA VAL A 84 13.41 -0.79 4.12
C VAL A 84 12.31 -0.63 5.17
N GLY A 85 12.22 -1.57 6.11
CA GLY A 85 11.17 -1.65 7.14
C GLY A 85 11.17 -0.47 8.12
N GLN A 86 10.75 0.70 7.65
CA GLN A 86 10.62 1.92 8.43
C GLN A 86 9.17 2.07 8.93
N LYS A 87 9.01 2.28 10.24
CA LYS A 87 7.69 2.47 10.88
C LYS A 87 6.88 3.61 10.26
N GLN A 88 7.55 4.66 9.78
CA GLN A 88 6.89 5.80 9.14
C GLN A 88 6.15 5.35 7.87
N ASN A 89 6.78 4.49 7.06
CA ASN A 89 6.22 4.00 5.82
C ASN A 89 5.06 3.03 6.05
N GLU A 90 5.17 2.13 7.04
CA GLU A 90 4.04 1.30 7.48
C GLU A 90 2.84 2.17 7.90
N SER A 91 3.09 3.25 8.64
CA SER A 91 2.01 4.12 9.13
C SER A 91 1.27 4.83 7.99
N ARG A 92 1.99 5.31 6.96
CA ARG A 92 1.40 5.98 5.79
C ARG A 92 0.50 5.05 5.00
N VAL A 93 0.94 3.82 4.75
CA VAL A 93 0.13 2.82 4.05
C VAL A 93 -1.08 2.42 4.90
N ASN A 94 -0.88 2.21 6.20
CA ASN A 94 -1.96 1.79 7.10
C ASN A 94 -3.06 2.86 7.21
N VAL A 95 -2.75 4.14 7.09
CA VAL A 95 -3.77 5.22 7.05
C VAL A 95 -4.73 5.01 5.88
N VAL A 96 -4.22 4.74 4.67
CA VAL A 96 -5.06 4.51 3.47
C VAL A 96 -5.90 3.24 3.63
N VAL A 97 -5.29 2.15 4.10
CA VAL A 97 -5.98 0.88 4.35
C VAL A 97 -7.12 1.07 5.35
N MET A 98 -6.84 1.71 6.49
CA MET A 98 -7.85 1.92 7.53
C MET A 98 -8.97 2.87 7.09
N GLN A 99 -8.67 3.90 6.31
CA GLN A 99 -9.69 4.79 5.77
C GLN A 99 -10.66 4.03 4.84
N SER A 100 -10.14 3.16 3.98
CA SER A 100 -10.95 2.33 3.12
C SER A 100 -11.79 1.32 3.90
N LEU A 101 -11.21 0.64 4.90
CA LEU A 101 -11.93 -0.30 5.77
C LEU A 101 -13.09 0.36 6.52
N ARG A 102 -12.90 1.60 6.99
CA ARG A 102 -13.96 2.37 7.63
C ARG A 102 -15.14 2.61 6.68
N ASN A 103 -14.87 2.94 5.42
CA ASN A 103 -15.92 3.10 4.42
C ASN A 103 -16.65 1.77 4.16
N THR A 104 -15.91 0.67 4.01
CA THR A 104 -16.48 -0.68 3.83
C THR A 104 -17.39 -1.12 4.97
N CYS A 105 -16.99 -0.80 6.20
CA CYS A 105 -17.71 -1.18 7.42
C CYS A 105 -18.65 -0.08 7.92
N GLU A 106 -18.89 0.94 7.08
CA GLU A 106 -19.82 2.05 7.31
C GLU A 106 -19.56 2.79 8.64
N VAL A 107 -18.30 2.86 9.04
CA VAL A 107 -17.86 3.54 10.26
C VAL A 107 -17.43 4.95 9.94
N SER A 108 -18.15 5.93 10.49
CA SER A 108 -17.79 7.33 10.39
C SER A 108 -16.62 7.68 11.32
N MET A 109 -15.89 8.74 10.98
CA MET A 109 -14.93 9.35 11.89
C MET A 109 -15.61 9.91 13.16
N LYS A 110 -16.89 10.26 13.08
CA LYS A 110 -17.68 10.77 14.21
C LYS A 110 -17.93 9.71 15.28
N ASP A 111 -17.93 8.44 14.90
CA ASP A 111 -18.21 7.32 15.80
C ASP A 111 -17.05 7.07 16.79
N LYS A 112 -15.88 7.69 16.55
CA LYS A 112 -14.66 7.56 17.37
C LYS A 112 -14.27 6.09 17.65
N CYS A 113 -14.69 5.17 16.78
CA CYS A 113 -14.37 3.76 16.88
C CYS A 113 -12.86 3.52 16.75
N ARG A 114 -12.29 2.71 17.65
CA ARG A 114 -10.89 2.31 17.59
C ARG A 114 -10.64 1.43 16.36
N ASN A 115 -9.44 1.54 15.76
CA ASN A 115 -9.08 0.75 14.57
C ASN A 115 -9.18 -0.77 14.78
N SER A 116 -8.93 -1.25 16.00
CA SER A 116 -9.16 -2.65 16.41
C SER A 116 -10.60 -3.09 16.19
N ASN A 117 -11.56 -2.24 16.55
CA ASN A 117 -12.99 -2.56 16.48
C ASN A 117 -13.45 -2.58 15.03
N VAL A 118 -12.99 -1.62 14.22
CA VAL A 118 -13.25 -1.60 12.77
C VAL A 118 -12.77 -2.91 12.13
N ARG A 119 -11.54 -3.35 12.43
CA ARG A 119 -11.00 -4.61 11.92
C ARG A 119 -11.85 -5.82 12.32
N LYS A 120 -12.25 -5.90 13.59
CA LYS A 120 -13.13 -6.98 14.11
C LYS A 120 -14.49 -7.00 13.39
N GLN A 121 -15.11 -5.84 13.20
CA GLN A 121 -16.39 -5.71 12.49
C GLN A 121 -16.29 -6.15 11.02
N CYS A 122 -15.15 -5.90 10.38
CA CYS A 122 -14.85 -6.36 9.04
C CYS A 122 -14.41 -7.84 8.97
N GLY A 123 -14.52 -8.61 10.08
CA GLY A 123 -14.11 -10.01 10.13
C GLY A 123 -12.59 -10.25 10.06
N LEU A 124 -11.79 -9.19 10.15
CA LEU A 124 -10.33 -9.28 10.16
C LEU A 124 -9.90 -9.65 11.58
N LYS A 125 -9.27 -10.82 11.73
CA LYS A 125 -8.65 -11.21 13.00
C LYS A 125 -7.56 -10.20 13.35
N GLU A 126 -7.47 -9.81 14.62
CA GLU A 126 -6.30 -9.10 15.17
C GLU A 126 -5.09 -10.05 15.11
N ASN A 127 -4.48 -10.13 13.94
CA ASN A 127 -3.25 -10.87 13.79
C ASN A 127 -2.10 -9.87 13.93
N ASP A 128 -1.41 -9.92 15.08
CA ASP A 128 0.00 -9.51 15.17
C ASP A 128 0.84 -10.20 14.07
N GLN A 129 0.35 -11.34 13.57
CA GLN A 129 0.90 -12.08 12.45
C GLN A 129 0.66 -11.45 11.06
N SER A 130 -0.17 -10.41 10.91
CA SER A 130 -0.29 -9.67 9.64
C SER A 130 1.01 -8.96 9.27
N ARG A 131 1.87 -8.66 10.26
CA ARG A 131 3.25 -8.20 10.02
C ARG A 131 4.13 -9.25 9.34
N LYS A 132 3.82 -10.54 9.48
CA LYS A 132 4.55 -11.65 8.85
C LYS A 132 3.83 -12.24 7.63
N ARG A 133 2.61 -11.79 7.31
CA ARG A 133 1.74 -12.40 6.29
C ARG A 133 1.35 -11.48 5.13
N TYR A 134 1.93 -10.30 4.97
CA TYR A 134 1.90 -9.67 3.64
C TYR A 134 2.68 -10.50 2.60
N VAL A 135 3.54 -11.42 3.06
CA VAL A 135 4.28 -12.42 2.27
C VAL A 135 3.44 -13.69 1.98
N ALA A 136 2.24 -13.85 2.56
CA ALA A 136 1.45 -15.09 2.42
C ALA A 136 0.10 -14.91 1.71
N VAL A 137 -0.15 -13.74 1.10
CA VAL A 137 -1.36 -13.45 0.31
C VAL A 137 -1.01 -13.04 -1.14
N VAL A 138 0.24 -13.27 -1.54
CA VAL A 138 0.62 -13.43 -2.95
C VAL A 138 0.81 -14.92 -3.19
#